data_AF-A0AAE2MPF6-F1
#
_entry.id   AF-A0AAE2MPF6-F1
#
_cell.length_a   1.000
_cell.length_b   1.000
_cell.length_c   1.000
_cell.angle_alpha   90.00
_cell.angle_beta   90.00
_cell.angle_gamma   90.00
#
_symmetry.space_group_name_H-M   'P 1'
#
loop_
_entity.id
_entity.type
_entity.pdbx_description
1 polymer ?
#
loop_
_entity_poly.entity_id
_entity_poly.type
_entity_poly.pdbx_seq_one_letter_code
_entity_poly.pdbx_strand_id
1 'polypeptide(L)'
;MTQLTSEGSPRLDAGVVAGWYTLSPKWQGIWGDKSSPAPVSDSVKKVMVFMTDGETNTQYDPSDKFDWICSQTQSSACNAFATSVMQTACTAMKKSGIEIYTLSYSADADVVNIRNCATNGAHFFTAPSRPSTRRSPLRSAEIILRLTQ
;
A
#
# COMPACT_ATOMS: atom_id res chain seq x y z
N MET A 1 -17.39 -14.33 -15.68
CA MET A 1 -16.32 -13.69 -14.89
C MET A 1 -16.04 -14.56 -13.68
N THR A 2 -14.87 -15.18 -13.63
CA THR A 2 -14.35 -15.86 -12.45
C THR A 2 -14.04 -14.80 -11.38
N GLN A 3 -14.58 -14.97 -10.17
CA GLN A 3 -14.27 -14.06 -9.06
C GLN A 3 -12.81 -14.27 -8.66
N LEU A 4 -12.07 -13.17 -8.49
CA LEU A 4 -10.74 -13.23 -7.88
C LEU A 4 -10.92 -13.40 -6.36
N THR A 5 -10.37 -14.47 -5.80
CA THR A 5 -10.22 -14.63 -4.36
C THR A 5 -8.87 -14.07 -3.92
N SER A 6 -8.84 -13.43 -2.76
CA SER A 6 -7.57 -13.02 -2.14
C SER A 6 -6.90 -14.28 -1.60
N GLU A 7 -5.69 -14.57 -2.07
CA GLU A 7 -4.87 -15.70 -1.64
C GLU A 7 -3.46 -15.21 -1.30
N GLY A 8 -2.73 -15.97 -0.48
CA GLY A 8 -1.36 -15.65 -0.08
C GLY A 8 -1.27 -14.83 1.20
N SER A 9 -0.08 -14.30 1.48
CA SER A 9 0.20 -13.57 2.72
C SER A 9 0.39 -12.06 2.49
N PRO A 10 -0.05 -11.19 3.42
CA PRO A 10 0.04 -9.76 3.23
C PRO A 10 1.49 -9.26 3.08
N ARG A 11 1.81 -8.71 1.90
CA ARG A 11 3.09 -8.05 1.57
C ARG A 11 2.87 -6.56 1.39
N LEU A 12 2.72 -5.85 2.52
CA LEU A 12 2.42 -4.42 2.52
C LEU A 12 3.53 -3.61 1.84
N ASP A 13 4.78 -4.02 2.03
CA ASP A 13 5.97 -3.49 1.37
C ASP A 13 5.84 -3.53 -0.16
N ALA A 14 5.49 -4.71 -0.71
CA ALA A 14 5.37 -4.91 -2.14
C ALA A 14 4.23 -4.06 -2.73
N GLY A 15 3.07 -4.00 -2.05
CA GLY A 15 1.94 -3.18 -2.48
C GLY A 15 2.28 -1.68 -2.54
N VAL A 16 2.94 -1.16 -1.51
CA VAL A 16 3.39 0.24 -1.45
C VAL A 16 4.43 0.54 -2.53
N VAL A 17 5.42 -0.34 -2.72
CA VAL A 17 6.47 -0.16 -3.74
C VAL A 17 5.89 -0.20 -5.16
N ALA A 18 4.99 -1.14 -5.46
CA ALA A 18 4.34 -1.23 -6.76
C ALA A 18 3.51 0.04 -7.07
N GLY A 19 2.78 0.55 -6.07
CA GLY A 19 2.06 1.82 -6.20
C GLY A 19 3.01 3.00 -6.45
N TRP A 20 4.17 3.04 -5.78
CA TRP A 20 5.17 4.07 -6.02
C TRP A 20 5.74 4.03 -7.45
N TYR A 21 6.03 2.83 -7.98
CA TYR A 21 6.51 2.67 -9.35
C TYR A 21 5.50 3.15 -10.40
N THR A 22 4.22 3.10 -10.07
CA THR A 22 3.14 3.62 -10.93
C THR A 22 3.03 5.15 -10.86
N LEU A 23 3.24 5.74 -9.68
CA LEU A 23 3.04 7.19 -9.47
C LEU A 23 4.28 8.04 -9.76
N SER A 24 5.47 7.50 -9.55
CA SER A 24 6.72 8.25 -9.55
C SER A 24 7.21 8.55 -10.97
N PRO A 25 7.49 9.83 -11.29
CA PRO A 25 8.09 10.22 -12.57
C PRO A 25 9.46 9.58 -12.84
N LYS A 26 10.14 9.04 -11.82
CA LYS A 26 11.42 8.34 -12.01
C LYS A 26 11.29 7.06 -12.83
N TRP A 27 10.09 6.52 -12.96
CA TRP A 27 9.78 5.31 -13.70
C TRP A 27 9.16 5.60 -15.09
N GLN A 28 9.29 6.85 -15.56
CA GLN A 28 8.97 7.20 -16.94
C GLN A 28 9.77 6.34 -17.92
N GLY A 29 9.14 5.96 -19.04
CA GLY A 29 9.75 5.13 -20.08
C GLY A 29 9.73 3.61 -19.81
N ILE A 30 9.41 3.15 -18.59
CA ILE A 30 9.29 1.70 -18.29
C ILE A 30 8.01 1.12 -18.93
N TRP A 31 6.91 1.89 -18.90
CA TRP A 31 5.59 1.46 -19.37
C TRP A 31 5.20 2.04 -20.75
N GLY A 32 6.19 2.61 -21.46
CA GLY A 32 6.01 3.32 -22.73
C GLY A 32 5.59 4.80 -22.58
N ASP A 33 5.87 5.60 -23.61
CA ASP A 33 5.80 7.08 -23.54
C ASP A 33 4.41 7.63 -23.19
N LYS A 34 3.34 6.97 -23.64
CA LYS A 34 1.94 7.41 -23.40
C LYS A 34 1.46 7.15 -21.97
N SER A 35 2.15 6.28 -21.22
CA SER A 35 1.80 5.90 -19.86
C SER A 35 2.77 6.49 -18.83
N SER A 36 3.67 7.37 -19.26
CA SER A 36 4.69 7.99 -18.42
C SER A 36 4.05 8.86 -17.34
N PRO A 37 4.27 8.58 -16.04
CA PRO A 37 3.69 9.38 -14.98
C PRO A 37 4.26 10.80 -15.00
N ALA A 38 3.42 11.80 -15.23
CA ALA A 38 3.80 13.22 -15.19
C ALA A 38 4.36 13.63 -13.81
N PRO A 39 5.27 14.61 -13.73
CA PRO A 39 5.75 15.17 -12.46
C PRO A 39 4.62 15.81 -11.65
N VAL A 40 4.80 15.86 -10.32
CA VAL A 40 3.95 16.65 -9.42
C VAL A 40 4.09 18.13 -9.79
N SER A 41 2.97 18.84 -9.85
CA SER A 41 2.91 20.28 -10.12
C SER A 41 1.67 20.90 -9.48
N ASP A 42 1.42 22.17 -9.76
CA ASP A 42 0.19 22.84 -9.33
C ASP A 42 -1.04 22.23 -10.00
N SER A 43 -0.91 21.78 -11.25
CA SER A 43 -2.00 21.16 -12.02
C SER A 43 -2.04 19.63 -11.93
N VAL A 44 -1.01 18.99 -11.35
CA VAL A 44 -0.92 17.53 -11.25
C VAL A 44 -0.62 17.12 -9.83
N LYS A 45 -1.63 16.54 -9.16
CA LYS A 45 -1.47 15.88 -7.86
C LYS A 45 -1.30 14.38 -8.04
N LYS A 46 -0.53 13.77 -7.14
CA LYS A 46 -0.28 12.32 -7.10
C LYS A 46 -0.71 11.80 -5.75
N VAL A 47 -1.56 10.79 -5.76
CA VAL A 47 -2.20 10.30 -4.54
C VAL A 47 -2.20 8.79 -4.54
N MET A 48 -1.74 8.21 -3.43
CA MET A 48 -1.86 6.79 -3.13
C MET A 48 -2.95 6.61 -2.08
N VAL A 49 -3.87 5.67 -2.33
CA VAL A 49 -4.81 5.17 -1.32
C VAL A 49 -4.41 3.73 -1.02
N PHE A 50 -3.96 3.47 0.19
CA PHE A 50 -3.48 2.16 0.63
C PHE A 50 -4.38 1.59 1.73
N MET A 51 -4.92 0.40 1.50
CA MET A 51 -5.91 -0.22 2.38
C MET A 51 -5.41 -1.60 2.82
N THR A 52 -5.49 -1.93 4.11
CA THR A 52 -5.11 -3.26 4.63
C THR A 52 -5.89 -3.66 5.89
N ASP A 53 -6.12 -4.95 6.05
CA ASP A 53 -6.64 -5.60 7.27
C ASP A 53 -5.54 -6.30 8.08
N GLY A 54 -4.33 -6.43 7.55
CA GLY A 54 -3.27 -7.18 8.20
C GLY A 54 -1.99 -6.39 8.38
N GLU A 55 -1.10 -6.99 9.16
CA GLU A 55 0.32 -6.68 9.21
C GLU A 55 1.10 -7.43 8.13
N THR A 56 2.34 -7.00 7.89
CA THR A 56 3.24 -7.69 6.96
C THR A 56 3.52 -9.11 7.45
N ASN A 57 3.24 -10.10 6.60
CA ASN A 57 3.57 -11.49 6.83
C ASN A 57 4.29 -12.04 5.60
N THR A 58 5.59 -11.81 5.54
CA THR A 58 6.41 -12.23 4.42
C THR A 58 6.64 -13.73 4.45
N GLN A 59 6.19 -14.41 3.39
CA GLN A 59 6.45 -15.82 3.18
C GLN A 59 7.66 -16.02 2.30
N TYR A 60 8.46 -17.03 2.66
CA TYR A 60 9.49 -17.58 1.79
C TYR A 60 8.96 -18.85 1.12
N ASP A 61 9.06 -18.90 -0.21
CA ASP A 61 8.90 -20.13 -0.97
C ASP A 61 10.19 -20.37 -1.78
N PRO A 62 10.95 -21.45 -1.54
CA PRO A 62 12.15 -21.78 -2.31
C PRO A 62 11.86 -22.06 -3.80
N SER A 63 10.61 -22.38 -4.14
CA SER A 63 10.15 -22.65 -5.51
C SER A 63 9.56 -21.40 -6.18
N ASP A 64 9.17 -20.39 -5.41
CA ASP A 64 8.49 -19.19 -5.90
C ASP A 64 9.34 -17.93 -5.65
N LYS A 65 9.79 -17.29 -6.73
CA LYS A 65 10.86 -16.26 -6.70
C LYS A 65 10.43 -14.91 -6.11
N PHE A 66 9.27 -14.84 -5.45
CA PHE A 66 8.70 -13.56 -5.02
C PHE A 66 9.39 -12.95 -3.80
N ASP A 67 10.25 -13.68 -3.09
CA ASP A 67 10.91 -13.15 -1.89
C ASP A 67 12.40 -12.83 -2.09
N TRP A 68 12.66 -11.71 -2.77
CA TRP A 68 14.00 -11.13 -2.88
C TRP A 68 14.46 -10.40 -1.61
N ILE A 69 13.53 -10.11 -0.70
CA ILE A 69 13.76 -9.23 0.45
C ILE A 69 14.23 -9.99 1.69
N CYS A 70 13.87 -11.28 1.80
CA CYS A 70 14.28 -12.10 2.92
C CYS A 70 15.26 -13.20 2.50
N SER A 71 16.29 -13.39 3.31
CA SER A 71 17.30 -14.44 3.12
C SER A 71 16.74 -15.82 3.46
N GLN A 72 15.86 -16.32 2.58
CA GLN A 72 15.40 -17.70 2.52
C GLN A 72 14.58 -18.25 3.70
N THR A 73 14.07 -17.40 4.62
CA THR A 73 13.24 -17.87 5.75
C THR A 73 12.22 -16.83 6.21
N GLN A 74 10.98 -17.28 6.48
CA GLN A 74 9.99 -16.50 7.20
C GLN A 74 10.49 -16.27 8.63
N SER A 75 10.61 -15.00 9.04
CA SER A 75 11.04 -14.64 10.39
C SER A 75 10.51 -13.26 10.79
N SER A 76 10.45 -13.00 12.10
CA SER A 76 10.13 -11.66 12.62
C SER A 76 11.13 -10.60 12.14
N ALA A 77 12.41 -10.97 11.97
CA ALA A 77 13.43 -10.09 11.40
C ALA A 77 13.13 -9.73 9.94
N CYS A 78 12.66 -10.71 9.15
CA CYS A 78 12.22 -10.51 7.78
C CYS A 78 10.99 -9.58 7.70
N ASN A 79 9.97 -9.80 8.53
CA ASN A 79 8.81 -8.90 8.60
C ASN A 79 9.20 -7.48 9.01
N ALA A 80 10.10 -7.33 9.99
CA ALA A 80 10.61 -6.02 10.41
C ALA A 80 11.36 -5.32 9.27
N PHE A 81 12.18 -6.05 8.50
CA PHE A 81 12.88 -5.51 7.34
C PHE A 81 11.89 -5.09 6.23
N ALA A 82 10.93 -5.94 5.88
CA ALA A 82 9.89 -5.60 4.90
C ALA A 82 9.10 -4.36 5.33
N THR A 83 8.70 -4.27 6.60
CA THR A 83 8.07 -3.07 7.16
C THR A 83 8.98 -1.84 7.06
N SER A 84 10.30 -1.98 7.28
CA SER A 84 11.25 -0.87 7.10
C SER A 84 11.35 -0.39 5.64
N VAL A 85 11.26 -1.32 4.68
CA VAL A 85 11.21 -1.00 3.24
C VAL A 85 9.92 -0.23 2.92
N MET A 86 8.78 -0.68 3.44
CA MET A 86 7.51 0.04 3.34
C MET A 86 7.66 1.48 3.86
N GLN A 87 8.15 1.68 5.08
CA GLN A 87 8.32 3.02 5.67
C GLN A 87 9.27 3.91 4.85
N THR A 88 10.35 3.32 4.32
CA THR A 88 11.31 4.02 3.46
C THR A 88 10.64 4.51 2.18
N ALA A 89 9.85 3.64 1.53
CA ALA A 89 9.08 4.00 0.34
C ALA A 89 8.07 5.10 0.63
N CYS A 90 7.29 4.99 1.71
CA CYS A 90 6.33 6.02 2.12
C CYS A 90 7.02 7.37 2.37
N THR A 91 8.17 7.37 3.04
CA THR A 91 8.95 8.60 3.31
C THR A 91 9.43 9.25 2.01
N ALA A 92 9.94 8.46 1.08
CA ALA A 92 10.42 8.97 -0.20
C ALA A 92 9.28 9.49 -1.09
N MET A 93 8.13 8.81 -1.10
CA MET A 93 6.91 9.28 -1.77
C MET A 93 6.45 10.63 -1.22
N LYS A 94 6.34 10.76 0.10
CA LYS A 94 5.97 12.03 0.76
C LYS A 94 6.94 13.15 0.39
N LYS A 95 8.25 12.87 0.42
CA LYS A 95 9.29 13.84 0.01
C LYS A 95 9.16 14.26 -1.46
N SER A 96 8.62 13.40 -2.32
CA SER A 96 8.37 13.71 -3.73
C SER A 96 7.03 14.40 -4.01
N GLY A 97 6.26 14.77 -2.96
CA GLY A 97 4.97 15.42 -3.10
C GLY A 97 3.82 14.48 -3.46
N ILE A 98 3.98 13.17 -3.24
CA ILE A 98 2.89 12.20 -3.35
C ILE A 98 2.16 12.15 -2.00
N GLU A 99 0.85 12.40 -2.02
CA GLU A 99 -0.01 12.24 -0.86
C GLU A 99 -0.37 10.76 -0.67
N ILE A 100 -0.32 10.28 0.57
CA ILE A 100 -0.63 8.90 0.93
C ILE A 100 -1.76 8.91 1.96
N TYR A 101 -2.90 8.39 1.53
CA TYR A 101 -4.04 8.08 2.38
C TYR A 101 -3.98 6.61 2.76
N THR A 102 -4.08 6.29 4.04
CA THR A 102 -4.08 4.92 4.51
C THR A 102 -5.36 4.57 5.25
N LEU A 103 -5.85 3.34 5.04
CA LEU A 103 -7.04 2.81 5.70
C LEU A 103 -6.72 1.43 6.30
N SER A 104 -6.85 1.34 7.62
CA SER A 104 -6.87 0.07 8.33
C SER A 104 -8.32 -0.38 8.59
N TYR A 105 -8.66 -1.64 8.32
CA TYR A 105 -10.04 -2.12 8.47
C TYR A 105 -10.20 -3.45 9.24
N SER A 106 -9.20 -3.83 10.04
CA SER A 106 -9.25 -4.98 10.95
C SER A 106 -8.41 -4.72 12.20
N ALA A 107 -8.66 -5.49 13.26
CA ALA A 107 -7.91 -5.44 14.50
C ALA A 107 -6.50 -6.05 14.37
N ASP A 108 -6.29 -6.91 13.37
CA ASP A 108 -5.00 -7.56 13.08
C ASP A 108 -4.05 -6.66 12.27
N ALA A 109 -4.48 -5.45 11.93
CA ALA A 109 -3.69 -4.51 11.14
C ALA A 109 -2.59 -3.86 11.96
N ASP A 110 -1.42 -3.67 11.35
CA ASP A 110 -0.30 -2.90 11.92
C ASP A 110 -0.57 -1.39 11.89
N VAL A 111 -1.50 -0.94 12.74
CA VAL A 111 -2.00 0.43 12.77
C VAL A 111 -0.88 1.46 12.92
N VAL A 112 0.18 1.14 13.67
CA VAL A 112 1.31 2.06 13.88
C VAL A 112 2.04 2.30 12.57
N ASN A 113 2.45 1.24 11.87
CA ASN A 113 3.19 1.40 10.62
C ASN A 113 2.30 1.92 9.48
N ILE A 114 1.03 1.53 9.43
CA ILE A 114 0.06 2.06 8.45
C ILE A 114 -0.16 3.57 8.66
N ARG A 115 -0.25 4.02 9.91
CA ARG A 115 -0.35 5.45 10.24
C ARG A 115 0.92 6.21 9.87
N ASN A 116 2.09 5.66 10.16
CA ASN A 116 3.38 6.28 9.84
C ASN A 116 3.61 6.43 8.33
N CYS A 117 3.04 5.51 7.53
CA CYS A 117 3.10 5.58 6.07
C CYS A 117 2.25 6.73 5.49
N ALA A 118 1.15 7.11 6.15
CA ALA A 118 0.30 8.22 5.70
C ALA A 118 1.07 9.55 5.60
N THR A 119 0.57 10.49 4.79
CA THR A 119 1.15 11.85 4.67
C THR A 119 1.31 12.49 6.05
N ASN A 120 0.24 12.42 6.85
CA ASN A 120 0.18 12.87 8.23
C ASN A 120 -1.03 12.20 8.92
N GLY A 121 -1.28 12.53 10.18
CA GLY A 121 -2.38 11.95 10.96
C GLY A 121 -3.78 12.16 10.36
N ALA A 122 -4.01 13.24 9.59
CA ALA A 122 -5.29 13.49 8.93
C ALA A 122 -5.51 12.63 7.67
N HIS A 123 -4.47 11.94 7.20
CA HIS A 123 -4.52 11.03 6.05
C HIS A 123 -4.60 9.56 6.47
N PHE A 124 -4.70 9.28 7.77
CA PHE A 124 -4.86 7.94 8.30
C PHE A 124 -6.30 7.72 8.77
N PHE A 125 -6.90 6.63 8.33
CA PHE A 125 -8.28 6.27 8.63
C PHE A 125 -8.36 4.85 9.17
N THR A 126 -9.34 4.62 10.05
CA THR A 126 -9.75 3.29 10.45
C THR A 126 -11.21 3.05 10.06
N ALA A 127 -11.51 1.84 9.61
CA ALA A 127 -12.87 1.36 9.43
C ALA A 127 -13.15 0.22 10.41
N PRO A 128 -14.39 0.10 10.90
CA PRO A 128 -14.78 -1.05 11.71
C PRO A 128 -14.63 -2.35 10.90
N SER A 129 -14.15 -3.40 11.56
CA SER A 129 -14.03 -4.73 10.96
C SER A 129 -15.40 -5.28 10.59
N ARG A 130 -15.46 -5.97 9.45
CA ARG A 130 -16.69 -6.62 8.99
C ARG A 130 -16.79 -8.01 9.64
N PRO A 131 -17.92 -8.37 10.25
CA PRO A 131 -18.21 -9.76 10.54
C PRO A 131 -18.19 -10.57 9.22
N SER A 132 -17.46 -11.68 9.19
CA SER A 132 -17.23 -12.56 8.04
C SER A 132 -18.52 -13.09 7.36
N THR A 133 -19.69 -12.93 7.99
CA THR A 133 -20.98 -13.44 7.54
C THR A 133 -21.78 -12.49 6.64
N ARG A 134 -21.31 -11.27 6.32
CA ARG A 134 -22.02 -10.37 5.40
C ARG A 134 -21.16 -9.94 4.21
N ARG A 135 -21.38 -10.57 3.05
CA ARG A 135 -21.06 -10.03 1.73
C ARG A 135 -21.99 -8.86 1.39
N SER A 136 -21.97 -7.80 2.19
CA SER A 136 -22.53 -6.52 1.77
C SER A 136 -21.46 -5.81 0.92
N PRO A 137 -21.75 -5.16 -0.21
CA PRO A 137 -20.82 -4.17 -0.75
C PRO A 137 -20.51 -3.13 0.34
N LEU A 138 -19.36 -2.46 0.28
CA LEU A 138 -18.97 -1.35 1.17
C LEU A 138 -20.13 -0.32 1.26
N ARG A 139 -21.09 -0.54 2.17
CA ARG A 139 -22.13 0.44 2.49
C ARG A 139 -21.47 1.43 3.43
N SER A 140 -21.07 2.55 2.86
CA SER A 140 -20.69 3.78 3.57
C SER A 140 -19.41 3.69 4.40
N ALA A 141 -18.32 3.27 3.76
CA ALA A 141 -17.14 4.12 3.82
C ALA A 141 -17.16 4.91 2.50
N GLU A 142 -17.99 5.95 2.45
CA GLU A 142 -17.71 7.06 1.55
C GLU A 142 -16.39 7.68 2.02
N ILE A 143 -15.28 7.01 1.71
CA ILE A 143 -13.99 7.68 1.55
C ILE A 143 -14.15 8.41 0.22
N ILE A 144 -14.97 9.45 0.24
CA ILE A 144 -14.92 10.49 -0.76
C ILE A 144 -13.58 11.17 -0.48
N LEU A 145 -12.53 10.67 -1.12
CA LEU A 145 -11.33 11.45 -1.40
C LEU A 145 -11.81 12.61 -2.30
N ARG A 146 -12.39 13.64 -1.68
CA ARG A 146 -12.62 14.93 -2.34
C ARG A 146 -11.23 15.53 -2.50
N LEU A 147 -10.54 15.13 -3.56
CA LEU A 147 -9.40 15.87 -4.09
C LEU A 147 -9.97 17.17 -4.65
N THR A 148 -10.26 18.12 -3.77
CA THR A 148 -10.64 19.47 -4.17
C THR A 148 -9.42 20.11 -4.81
N GLN A 149 -9.55 20.38 -6.11
CA GLN A 149 -8.72 21.31 -6.85
C GLN A 149 -8.88 22.73 -6.28
#